data_AF-A0A4Q4YEV7-F1
#
_entry.id   AF-A0A4Q4YEV7-F1
#
_cell.length_a   1.000
_cell.length_b   1.000
_cell.length_c   1.000
_cell.angle_alpha   90.00
_cell.angle_beta   90.00
_cell.angle_gamma   90.00
#
_symmetry.space_group_name_H-M   'P 1'
#
loop_
_entity.id
_entity.type
_entity.pdbx_description
1 polymer ?
#
loop_
_entity_poly.entity_id
_entity_poly.type
_entity_poly.pdbx_seq_one_letter_code
_entity_poly.pdbx_strand_id
1 'polypeptide(L)'
;MSTENGTTVPGQDPTTVAEPVETKGKGKAVATEEPVDTSMDEDESESEEEVADAAEDEEEDGMDEIDLNNIVEGGRRTRGRVIDWAKAAEENPAEDDDDDEEDDFEPEKEKDDDKMDESHGEMSSSPPIGGKQGHLIAVVAFVKSRKADNMTTAVFKYIDLSAQAPGTKPWTKVDGSATNYGTRQVTRPVADLRGARDPADFTLDGAGFALLRSPAAEKEFVDDAAVRGGYYAEVEALLRAHYPGIKKVVIFDHTIRRRTPDAARGPVQAVHVDQTSAAAAARVRRHLPAEEAEELLRGRFQIVNVWRPIGHPASDHPLAVIDWRSTRPADFVPVDLLYPKRADDDDDDRGKEVRPDEASLASTEGYEVRGETLGVLPSEDHRFYYARDMAPDEVLLLKCYDSFGEGEQPLGRPGVAVRTPHTAFEDPQTSADAPPRQSIEVRCLVFYE
;
A
#
# COMPACT_ATOMS: atom_id res chain seq x y z
N MET A 1 30.86 -26.08 -69.86
CA MET A 1 30.39 -24.75 -69.45
C MET A 1 30.79 -24.62 -67.98
N SER A 2 32.06 -24.40 -67.61
CA SER A 2 33.00 -23.33 -68.02
C SER A 2 32.46 -21.96 -67.55
N THR A 3 33.06 -21.19 -66.64
CA THR A 3 34.41 -21.16 -66.00
C THR A 3 34.26 -20.73 -64.51
N GLU A 4 35.07 -21.12 -63.51
CA GLU A 4 36.45 -20.65 -63.16
C GLU A 4 36.62 -19.11 -63.15
N ASN A 5 37.32 -18.39 -62.24
CA ASN A 5 38.02 -18.62 -60.93
C ASN A 5 38.13 -17.21 -60.23
N GLY A 6 38.59 -16.97 -58.98
CA GLY A 6 39.24 -17.79 -57.94
C GLY A 6 39.50 -16.97 -56.63
N THR A 7 40.56 -17.27 -55.86
CA THR A 7 40.88 -16.76 -54.50
C THR A 7 42.08 -15.80 -54.45
N THR A 8 42.19 -14.85 -53.50
CA THR A 8 43.43 -14.50 -52.71
C THR A 8 43.32 -13.27 -51.76
N VAL A 9 44.24 -13.20 -50.78
CA VAL A 9 44.43 -12.23 -49.65
C VAL A 9 45.96 -12.32 -49.30
N PRO A 10 46.70 -11.39 -48.61
CA PRO A 10 46.32 -10.22 -47.79
C PRO A 10 47.19 -8.93 -47.96
N GLY A 11 47.03 -7.94 -47.05
CA GLY A 11 48.18 -7.21 -46.45
C GLY A 11 48.21 -5.66 -46.43
N GLN A 12 48.56 -5.10 -45.25
CA GLN A 12 49.31 -3.85 -44.94
C GLN A 12 48.66 -2.43 -44.96
N ASP A 13 48.79 -1.77 -43.78
CA ASP A 13 48.92 -0.31 -43.48
C ASP A 13 50.28 0.28 -44.00
N PRO A 14 50.71 1.57 -43.76
CA PRO A 14 50.10 2.76 -43.10
C PRO A 14 50.27 4.12 -43.86
N THR A 15 49.82 5.26 -43.28
CA THR A 15 50.47 6.62 -43.33
C THR A 15 49.68 7.64 -42.44
N THR A 16 50.04 7.92 -41.17
CA THR A 16 51.02 8.92 -40.64
C THR A 16 50.74 10.40 -40.98
N VAL A 17 50.29 11.30 -40.07
CA VAL A 17 50.96 11.98 -38.92
C VAL A 17 51.25 13.47 -39.23
N ALA A 18 50.80 14.42 -38.38
CA ALA A 18 51.54 15.62 -37.94
C ALA A 18 50.72 16.56 -36.98
N GLU A 19 51.04 16.51 -35.69
CA GLU A 19 51.07 17.67 -34.76
C GLU A 19 52.42 18.44 -34.97
N PRO A 20 52.78 19.61 -34.34
CA PRO A 20 52.33 20.14 -33.02
C PRO A 20 52.27 21.70 -32.87
N VAL A 21 52.05 22.20 -31.63
CA VAL A 21 52.93 23.13 -30.84
C VAL A 21 52.14 24.07 -29.89
N GLU A 22 52.56 24.11 -28.62
CA GLU A 22 52.12 25.04 -27.56
C GLU A 22 52.49 26.52 -27.82
N THR A 23 51.71 27.47 -27.26
CA THR A 23 52.31 28.70 -26.68
C THR A 23 51.63 29.12 -25.36
N LYS A 24 52.44 29.40 -24.33
CA LYS A 24 52.03 30.05 -23.08
C LYS A 24 52.02 31.57 -23.24
N GLY A 25 51.00 32.24 -22.70
CA GLY A 25 50.96 33.70 -22.54
C GLY A 25 50.51 34.13 -21.14
N LYS A 26 51.38 34.81 -20.38
CA LYS A 26 51.04 35.42 -19.08
C LYS A 26 50.56 36.86 -19.28
N GLY A 27 49.57 37.30 -18.49
CA GLY A 27 49.16 38.71 -18.34
C GLY A 27 48.62 38.96 -16.92
N LYS A 28 48.97 40.09 -16.30
CA LYS A 28 48.76 40.37 -14.86
C LYS A 28 48.51 41.86 -14.60
N ALA A 29 47.36 42.22 -14.05
CA ALA A 29 47.04 43.44 -13.27
C ALA A 29 45.59 43.25 -12.72
N VAL A 30 45.29 43.30 -11.41
CA VAL A 30 45.33 44.44 -10.47
C VAL A 30 44.39 45.57 -10.92
N ALA A 31 43.46 46.12 -10.15
CA ALA A 31 42.72 45.81 -8.91
C ALA A 31 41.95 47.12 -8.60
N THR A 32 40.73 47.05 -8.08
CA THR A 32 40.15 48.18 -7.31
C THR A 32 39.16 47.63 -6.30
N GLU A 33 39.15 48.24 -5.11
CA GLU A 33 38.49 47.76 -3.90
C GLU A 33 37.03 48.22 -3.80
N GLU A 34 36.16 47.34 -3.30
CA GLU A 34 35.34 47.49 -2.08
C GLU A 34 34.94 48.93 -1.64
N PRO A 35 33.67 49.15 -1.20
CA PRO A 35 33.27 48.55 0.08
C PRO A 35 31.86 47.95 0.16
N VAL A 36 31.82 46.75 0.77
CA VAL A 36 31.11 46.42 2.03
C VAL A 36 29.82 47.20 2.33
N ASP A 37 28.73 46.45 2.47
CA ASP A 37 27.78 46.66 3.57
C ASP A 37 27.53 45.32 4.27
N THR A 38 27.42 45.37 5.60
CA THR A 38 27.41 44.20 6.50
C THR A 38 26.30 44.36 7.53
N SER A 39 25.40 43.38 7.58
CA SER A 39 24.55 43.14 8.74
C SER A 39 24.74 41.69 9.19
N MET A 40 25.73 41.47 10.04
CA MET A 40 25.70 40.35 11.00
C MET A 40 24.76 40.76 12.12
N ASP A 41 23.88 39.85 12.55
CA ASP A 41 23.41 39.81 13.93
C ASP A 41 23.89 38.46 14.48
N GLU A 42 24.82 38.55 15.44
CA GLU A 42 25.22 37.47 16.32
C GLU A 42 24.35 37.58 17.58
N ASP A 43 23.92 36.46 18.15
CA ASP A 43 23.51 36.44 19.57
C ASP A 43 24.15 35.20 20.19
N GLU A 44 25.03 35.43 21.16
CA GLU A 44 25.73 34.41 21.92
C GLU A 44 24.84 33.93 23.08
N SER A 45 25.02 32.68 23.49
CA SER A 45 24.79 32.31 24.89
C SER A 45 25.73 31.18 25.30
N GLU A 46 26.84 31.55 25.93
CA GLU A 46 27.60 30.63 26.78
C GLU A 46 26.83 30.41 28.10
N SER A 47 26.78 29.17 28.57
CA SER A 47 26.50 28.87 29.97
C SER A 47 27.34 27.68 30.41
N GLU A 48 28.26 27.93 31.34
CA GLU A 48 29.04 26.92 32.03
C GLU A 48 28.13 26.03 32.88
N GLU A 49 28.35 24.71 32.91
CA GLU A 49 27.79 23.84 33.96
C GLU A 49 28.93 23.24 34.80
N GLU A 50 28.88 23.51 36.10
CA GLU A 50 29.76 22.86 37.08
C GLU A 50 29.28 21.43 37.39
N VAL A 51 30.23 20.54 37.62
CA VAL A 51 29.99 19.14 37.98
C VAL A 51 29.57 19.05 39.45
N ALA A 52 28.43 18.44 39.74
CA ALA A 52 28.01 18.11 41.09
C ALA A 52 27.47 16.67 41.16
N ASP A 53 28.16 15.81 41.92
CA ASP A 53 27.72 14.44 42.23
C ASP A 53 26.35 14.44 42.94
N ALA A 54 25.44 13.58 42.46
CA ALA A 54 24.29 13.10 43.21
C ALA A 54 24.17 11.59 42.99
N ALA A 55 23.97 10.84 44.07
CA ALA A 55 24.19 9.40 44.12
C ALA A 55 23.18 8.57 43.32
N GLU A 56 23.66 7.40 42.90
CA GLU A 56 22.86 6.31 42.33
C GLU A 56 22.00 5.68 43.43
N ASP A 57 20.68 5.55 43.20
CA ASP A 57 19.82 4.63 43.93
C ASP A 57 19.64 3.36 43.07
N GLU A 58 20.27 2.27 43.50
CA GLU A 58 20.11 0.93 42.89
C GLU A 58 18.79 0.30 43.39
N GLU A 59 17.74 0.25 42.56
CA GLU A 59 16.61 -0.66 42.82
C GLU A 59 16.97 -2.09 42.35
N GLU A 60 17.50 -2.86 43.29
CA GLU A 60 17.89 -4.27 43.16
C GLU A 60 16.65 -5.16 43.05
N ASP A 61 16.08 -5.28 41.85
CA ASP A 61 14.92 -6.13 41.56
C ASP A 61 15.32 -7.63 41.62
N GLY A 62 15.15 -8.23 42.81
CA GLY A 62 15.54 -9.59 43.11
C GLY A 62 14.80 -10.66 42.30
N MET A 63 15.43 -11.16 41.24
CA MET A 63 15.05 -12.41 40.60
C MET A 63 15.65 -13.61 41.38
N ASP A 64 14.87 -14.18 42.28
CA ASP A 64 15.15 -15.52 42.84
C ASP A 64 15.25 -16.56 41.71
N GLU A 65 16.22 -17.48 41.81
CA GLU A 65 16.38 -18.58 40.85
C GLU A 65 15.12 -19.45 40.79
N ILE A 66 14.64 -19.73 39.57
CA ILE A 66 13.48 -20.60 39.35
C ILE A 66 13.86 -22.05 39.71
N ASP A 67 13.29 -22.59 40.79
CA ASP A 67 13.50 -23.98 41.21
C ASP A 67 13.00 -24.97 40.13
N LEU A 68 13.96 -25.50 39.38
CA LEU A 68 13.75 -26.43 38.26
C LEU A 68 13.13 -27.78 38.69
N ASN A 69 13.07 -28.09 40.00
CA ASN A 69 12.40 -29.30 40.49
C ASN A 69 10.86 -29.28 40.32
N ASN A 70 10.27 -28.14 39.96
CA ASN A 70 8.83 -28.01 39.68
C ASN A 70 8.46 -28.17 38.19
N ILE A 71 9.42 -28.44 37.30
CA ILE A 71 9.14 -28.68 35.88
C ILE A 71 8.77 -30.15 35.67
N VAL A 72 7.47 -30.41 35.45
CA VAL A 72 6.99 -31.75 35.09
C VAL A 72 7.25 -32.01 33.61
N GLU A 73 8.17 -32.92 33.29
CA GLU A 73 8.38 -33.45 31.94
C GLU A 73 7.18 -34.30 31.48
N GLY A 74 6.10 -33.66 31.03
CA GLY A 74 4.93 -34.38 30.52
C GLY A 74 3.70 -33.52 30.26
N GLY A 75 3.45 -33.26 28.96
CA GLY A 75 2.21 -32.80 28.33
C GLY A 75 0.97 -32.41 29.15
N ARG A 76 0.46 -31.21 28.83
CA ARG A 76 -0.90 -30.67 29.03
C ARG A 76 -1.26 -30.06 30.41
N ARG A 77 -1.54 -28.75 30.31
CA ARG A 77 -2.80 -28.03 30.64
C ARG A 77 -2.79 -26.99 31.77
N THR A 78 -3.57 -25.96 31.46
CA THR A 78 -4.06 -24.87 32.31
C THR A 78 -4.89 -25.35 33.51
N ARG A 79 -4.76 -24.62 34.64
CA ARG A 79 -5.69 -24.52 35.79
C ARG A 79 -6.63 -25.71 36.07
N GLY A 80 -6.09 -26.76 36.68
CA GLY A 80 -6.58 -27.21 37.99
C GLY A 80 -8.00 -27.77 38.15
N ARG A 81 -8.66 -28.28 37.10
CA ARG A 81 -9.86 -29.13 37.24
C ARG A 81 -9.77 -30.37 36.36
N VAL A 82 -9.91 -31.55 36.99
CA VAL A 82 -10.10 -32.83 36.30
C VAL A 82 -11.59 -32.98 36.00
N ILE A 83 -11.94 -33.12 34.73
CA ILE A 83 -13.31 -33.40 34.29
C ILE A 83 -13.46 -34.92 34.17
N ASP A 84 -14.42 -35.49 34.90
CA ASP A 84 -14.82 -36.88 34.75
C ASP A 84 -15.87 -36.98 33.62
N TRP A 85 -15.41 -37.45 32.46
CA TRP A 85 -16.22 -37.56 31.25
C TRP A 85 -17.26 -38.68 31.31
N ALA A 86 -17.09 -39.68 32.19
CA ALA A 86 -18.09 -40.73 32.37
C ALA A 86 -19.30 -40.18 33.11
N LYS A 87 -19.07 -39.41 34.18
CA LYS A 87 -20.15 -38.76 34.96
C LYS A 87 -20.89 -37.70 34.15
N ALA A 88 -20.18 -36.94 33.31
CA ALA A 88 -20.79 -35.93 32.43
C ALA A 88 -21.69 -36.53 31.34
N ALA A 89 -21.46 -37.78 30.93
CA ALA A 89 -22.31 -38.50 29.97
C ALA A 89 -23.55 -39.16 30.64
N GLU A 90 -23.45 -39.51 31.92
CA GLU A 90 -24.56 -40.07 32.71
C GLU A 90 -25.55 -38.99 33.19
N GLU A 91 -25.07 -37.78 33.48
CA GLU A 91 -25.89 -36.64 33.90
C GLU A 91 -26.60 -35.91 32.73
N ASN A 92 -26.28 -36.25 31.48
CA ASN A 92 -26.85 -35.59 30.30
C ASN A 92 -26.96 -36.58 29.10
N PRO A 93 -27.88 -37.56 29.16
CA PRO A 93 -28.13 -38.47 28.04
C PRO A 93 -28.61 -37.66 26.82
N ALA A 94 -28.23 -38.09 25.62
CA ALA A 94 -28.81 -37.56 24.40
C ALA A 94 -30.29 -37.97 24.33
N GLU A 95 -31.18 -37.01 24.11
CA GLU A 95 -32.56 -37.29 23.72
C GLU A 95 -32.54 -37.65 22.23
N ASP A 96 -32.76 -38.93 21.93
CA ASP A 96 -33.21 -39.38 20.62
C ASP A 96 -34.72 -39.06 20.53
N ASP A 97 -35.09 -38.05 19.74
CA ASP A 97 -36.46 -37.87 19.25
C ASP A 97 -36.43 -37.99 17.73
N ASP A 98 -36.66 -39.22 17.25
CA ASP A 98 -37.29 -39.45 15.95
C ASP A 98 -38.77 -39.08 16.09
N ASP A 99 -39.29 -38.17 15.25
CA ASP A 99 -40.71 -38.18 14.89
C ASP A 99 -40.87 -37.63 13.46
N ASP A 100 -41.38 -38.48 12.56
CA ASP A 100 -41.75 -38.14 11.20
C ASP A 100 -43.10 -37.39 11.21
N GLU A 101 -43.21 -36.27 10.49
CA GLU A 101 -44.51 -35.85 9.95
C GLU A 101 -44.34 -35.19 8.57
N GLU A 102 -44.99 -35.76 7.57
CA GLU A 102 -45.02 -35.31 6.17
C GLU A 102 -45.94 -34.08 6.03
N ASP A 103 -45.53 -33.07 5.26
CA ASP A 103 -46.49 -32.09 4.72
C ASP A 103 -46.11 -31.68 3.28
N ASP A 104 -46.95 -32.07 2.33
CA ASP A 104 -46.74 -31.87 0.88
C ASP A 104 -46.94 -30.40 0.49
N PHE A 105 -45.92 -29.79 -0.12
CA PHE A 105 -46.06 -28.48 -0.78
C PHE A 105 -45.89 -28.60 -2.30
N GLU A 106 -46.99 -28.93 -3.00
CA GLU A 106 -47.04 -28.88 -4.46
C GLU A 106 -47.07 -27.42 -4.99
N PRO A 107 -46.36 -27.11 -6.09
CA PRO A 107 -46.32 -25.76 -6.66
C PRO A 107 -47.46 -25.50 -7.66
N GLU A 108 -48.33 -24.53 -7.38
CA GLU A 108 -49.33 -24.08 -8.34
C GLU A 108 -48.71 -23.35 -9.55
N LYS A 109 -49.24 -23.66 -10.75
CA LYS A 109 -48.95 -23.00 -12.03
C LYS A 109 -50.23 -22.49 -12.67
N GLU A 110 -50.39 -21.18 -12.80
CA GLU A 110 -51.15 -20.54 -13.87
C GLU A 110 -50.29 -19.35 -14.37
N LYS A 111 -49.76 -19.33 -15.59
CA LYS A 111 -50.35 -19.27 -16.95
C LYS A 111 -50.79 -17.87 -17.39
N ASP A 112 -50.45 -17.59 -18.65
CA ASP A 112 -50.56 -16.30 -19.34
C ASP A 112 -52.01 -15.84 -19.58
N ASP A 113 -52.20 -14.52 -19.74
CA ASP A 113 -52.89 -13.98 -20.93
C ASP A 113 -52.68 -12.46 -21.12
N ASP A 114 -51.93 -12.13 -22.19
CA ASP A 114 -52.21 -11.15 -23.26
C ASP A 114 -52.75 -9.70 -23.03
N LYS A 115 -52.02 -8.76 -23.70
CA LYS A 115 -52.47 -7.57 -24.49
C LYS A 115 -52.92 -6.22 -23.85
N MET A 116 -52.13 -5.20 -24.23
CA MET A 116 -52.51 -3.94 -24.91
C MET A 116 -53.78 -3.16 -24.49
N ASP A 117 -53.59 -1.89 -24.09
CA ASP A 117 -54.38 -0.78 -24.66
C ASP A 117 -53.56 0.52 -24.75
N GLU A 118 -53.67 1.22 -25.88
CA GLU A 118 -53.26 2.61 -26.08
C GLU A 118 -54.52 3.47 -26.11
N SER A 119 -54.71 4.39 -25.17
CA SER A 119 -55.80 5.37 -25.30
C SER A 119 -55.36 6.82 -25.03
N HIS A 120 -55.46 7.62 -26.10
CA HIS A 120 -55.39 9.07 -26.07
C HIS A 120 -56.57 9.68 -25.29
N GLY A 121 -56.33 10.79 -24.58
CA GLY A 121 -57.36 11.63 -23.97
C GLY A 121 -57.02 13.11 -24.15
N GLU A 122 -57.96 13.91 -24.65
CA GLU A 122 -57.69 15.20 -25.27
C GLU A 122 -57.59 16.43 -24.33
N MET A 123 -56.98 17.46 -24.92
CA MET A 123 -56.92 18.88 -24.59
C MET A 123 -58.10 19.48 -23.78
N SER A 124 -57.73 20.36 -22.84
CA SER A 124 -58.54 21.52 -22.44
C SER A 124 -57.63 22.77 -22.38
N SER A 125 -58.18 23.97 -22.57
CA SER A 125 -57.43 25.08 -23.19
C SER A 125 -57.37 26.40 -22.40
N SER A 126 -56.26 27.14 -22.65
CA SER A 126 -56.07 28.60 -22.45
C SER A 126 -55.65 29.11 -21.05
N PRO A 127 -54.94 30.27 -20.95
CA PRO A 127 -54.00 30.93 -21.87
C PRO A 127 -52.60 31.19 -21.20
N PRO A 128 -51.59 31.77 -21.89
CA PRO A 128 -50.20 31.66 -21.45
C PRO A 128 -49.71 32.75 -20.47
N ILE A 129 -48.84 32.37 -19.54
CA ILE A 129 -47.94 33.29 -18.80
C ILE A 129 -46.50 32.91 -19.17
N GLY A 130 -45.76 33.89 -19.70
CA GLY A 130 -44.42 33.66 -20.24
C GLY A 130 -43.31 33.59 -19.19
N GLY A 131 -42.20 32.95 -19.57
CA GLY A 131 -40.89 33.12 -18.93
C GLY A 131 -40.46 31.99 -17.98
N LYS A 132 -39.64 31.06 -18.49
CA LYS A 132 -38.61 30.32 -17.72
C LYS A 132 -37.60 29.54 -18.58
N GLN A 133 -37.08 30.14 -19.66
CA GLN A 133 -35.97 29.55 -20.44
C GLN A 133 -34.63 29.53 -19.67
N GLY A 134 -34.54 30.19 -18.51
CA GLY A 134 -33.29 30.33 -17.73
C GLY A 134 -32.98 29.22 -16.72
N HIS A 135 -33.92 28.31 -16.40
CA HIS A 135 -33.69 27.29 -15.36
C HIS A 135 -32.96 26.04 -15.88
N LEU A 136 -33.22 25.61 -17.11
CA LEU A 136 -32.58 24.41 -17.67
C LEU A 136 -31.07 24.62 -17.94
N ILE A 137 -30.68 25.84 -18.36
CA ILE A 137 -29.28 26.19 -18.59
C ILE A 137 -28.51 26.24 -17.27
N ALA A 138 -29.13 26.74 -16.18
CA ALA A 138 -28.52 26.78 -14.86
C ALA A 138 -28.23 25.37 -14.31
N VAL A 139 -29.16 24.41 -14.44
CA VAL A 139 -28.94 23.03 -13.98
C VAL A 139 -27.82 22.33 -14.76
N VAL A 140 -27.78 22.49 -16.09
CA VAL A 140 -26.69 21.91 -16.92
C VAL A 140 -25.35 22.58 -16.64
N ALA A 141 -25.32 23.89 -16.37
CA ALA A 141 -24.11 24.60 -15.94
C ALA A 141 -23.65 24.14 -14.55
N PHE A 142 -24.56 23.94 -13.59
CA PHE A 142 -24.25 23.50 -12.23
C PHE A 142 -23.71 22.05 -12.20
N VAL A 143 -24.28 21.15 -13.03
CA VAL A 143 -23.77 19.78 -13.20
C VAL A 143 -22.42 19.76 -13.93
N LYS A 144 -22.18 20.65 -14.90
CA LYS A 144 -20.85 20.81 -15.50
C LYS A 144 -19.82 21.42 -14.54
N SER A 145 -20.24 22.33 -13.66
CA SER A 145 -19.37 22.95 -12.65
C SER A 145 -18.80 21.91 -11.68
N ARG A 146 -19.65 21.03 -11.13
CA ARG A 146 -19.20 19.98 -10.19
C ARG A 146 -18.19 18.99 -10.78
N LYS A 147 -18.12 18.83 -12.11
CA LYS A 147 -17.09 17.98 -12.74
C LYS A 147 -15.69 18.60 -12.73
N ALA A 148 -15.57 19.92 -12.53
CA ALA A 148 -14.27 20.59 -12.46
C ALA A 148 -13.61 20.44 -11.08
N ASP A 149 -14.39 20.48 -10.00
CA ASP A 149 -13.88 20.43 -8.62
C ASP A 149 -13.38 19.03 -8.19
N ASN A 150 -13.72 17.99 -8.96
CA ASN A 150 -13.41 16.58 -8.67
C ASN A 150 -12.06 16.09 -9.24
N MET A 151 -11.30 16.94 -9.94
CA MET A 151 -9.94 16.60 -10.37
C MET A 151 -8.96 17.72 -10.08
N THR A 152 -7.77 17.33 -9.63
CA THR A 152 -6.61 18.20 -9.46
C THR A 152 -5.43 17.65 -10.26
N THR A 153 -4.27 18.29 -10.16
CA THR A 153 -3.04 17.86 -10.84
C THR A 153 -1.90 17.88 -9.83
N ALA A 154 -1.22 16.75 -9.68
CA ALA A 154 -0.17 16.56 -8.69
C ALA A 154 1.11 15.98 -9.33
N VAL A 155 2.22 16.08 -8.58
CA VAL A 155 3.52 15.53 -8.98
C VAL A 155 3.70 14.16 -8.32
N PHE A 156 3.88 13.12 -9.14
CA PHE A 156 4.11 11.76 -8.68
C PHE A 156 5.54 11.31 -8.94
N LYS A 157 6.13 10.54 -8.01
CA LYS A 157 7.52 10.07 -8.05
C LYS A 157 7.56 8.62 -8.54
N TYR A 158 7.95 8.42 -9.79
CA TYR A 158 8.10 7.11 -10.43
C TYR A 158 9.55 6.60 -10.37
N ILE A 159 9.73 5.29 -10.58
CA ILE A 159 11.08 4.72 -10.71
C ILE A 159 11.76 5.24 -11.99
N ASP A 160 13.05 5.56 -11.90
CA ASP A 160 13.87 5.95 -13.05
C ASP A 160 15.10 5.04 -13.18
N LEU A 161 15.07 4.16 -14.17
CA LEU A 161 16.17 3.24 -14.45
C LEU A 161 17.28 3.87 -15.29
N SER A 162 17.17 5.14 -15.73
CA SER A 162 18.21 5.78 -16.56
C SER A 162 19.52 6.02 -15.80
N ALA A 163 19.46 6.14 -14.47
CA ALA A 163 20.62 6.26 -13.59
C ALA A 163 21.17 4.89 -13.12
N GLN A 164 20.52 3.78 -13.46
CA GLN A 164 20.91 2.45 -13.00
C GLN A 164 22.12 1.91 -13.79
N ALA A 165 23.06 1.28 -13.07
CA ALA A 165 24.19 0.58 -13.67
C ALA A 165 23.71 -0.60 -14.56
N PRO A 166 24.13 -0.68 -15.84
CA PRO A 166 23.68 -1.73 -16.76
C PRO A 166 23.89 -3.15 -16.22
N GLY A 167 22.86 -3.98 -16.32
CA GLY A 167 22.89 -5.38 -15.87
C GLY A 167 22.71 -5.58 -14.35
N THR A 168 22.50 -4.51 -13.58
CA THR A 168 22.13 -4.62 -12.15
C THR A 168 20.60 -4.68 -11.98
N LYS A 169 20.13 -5.40 -10.96
CA LYS A 169 18.72 -5.40 -10.57
C LYS A 169 18.41 -4.19 -9.67
N PRO A 170 17.25 -3.54 -9.78
CA PRO A 170 16.86 -2.47 -8.86
C PRO A 170 16.77 -2.95 -7.41
N TRP A 171 17.25 -2.13 -6.48
CA TRP A 171 17.10 -2.35 -5.05
C TRP A 171 16.86 -1.05 -4.29
N THR A 172 16.19 -1.15 -3.14
CA THR A 172 16.02 -0.08 -2.15
C THR A 172 16.28 -0.61 -0.75
N LYS A 173 16.83 0.22 0.12
CA LYS A 173 16.87 -0.05 1.56
C LYS A 173 15.49 0.17 2.20
N VAL A 174 15.21 -0.52 3.31
CA VAL A 174 13.94 -0.42 4.08
C VAL A 174 13.99 0.52 5.29
N ASP A 175 15.21 0.91 5.68
CA ASP A 175 15.54 1.77 6.81
C ASP A 175 15.90 3.21 6.36
N GLY A 176 16.36 3.39 5.11
CA GLY A 176 16.71 4.68 4.52
C GLY A 176 16.24 4.87 3.07
N SER A 177 16.56 6.03 2.49
CA SER A 177 16.17 6.41 1.12
C SER A 177 17.11 5.94 0.01
N ALA A 178 18.11 5.10 0.34
CA ALA A 178 19.14 4.68 -0.59
C ALA A 178 18.64 3.62 -1.59
N THR A 179 19.01 3.82 -2.85
CA THR A 179 18.59 3.04 -4.02
C THR A 179 19.74 2.99 -5.05
N ASN A 180 19.72 2.03 -5.98
CA ASN A 180 20.57 2.05 -7.18
C ASN A 180 19.86 2.56 -8.45
N TYR A 181 18.74 3.25 -8.28
CA TYR A 181 17.92 3.81 -9.36
C TYR A 181 17.51 5.25 -9.02
N GLY A 182 17.20 6.05 -10.03
CA GLY A 182 16.75 7.43 -9.86
C GLY A 182 15.26 7.53 -9.55
N THR A 183 14.80 8.74 -9.22
CA THR A 183 13.37 9.06 -9.11
C THR A 183 12.98 10.06 -10.18
N ARG A 184 11.97 9.74 -11.00
CA ARG A 184 11.42 10.64 -12.00
C ARG A 184 10.13 11.27 -11.50
N GLN A 185 10.12 12.58 -11.37
CA GLN A 185 8.92 13.34 -11.05
C GLN A 185 8.09 13.57 -12.33
N VAL A 186 6.80 13.24 -12.27
CA VAL A 186 5.88 13.38 -13.41
C VAL A 186 4.54 13.94 -12.93
N THR A 187 4.13 15.03 -13.56
CA THR A 187 2.84 15.67 -13.30
C THR A 187 1.70 14.87 -13.94
N ARG A 188 0.66 14.52 -13.17
CA ARG A 188 -0.52 13.79 -13.64
C ARG A 188 -1.82 14.36 -13.06
N PRO A 189 -2.94 14.26 -13.79
CA PRO A 189 -4.27 14.48 -13.20
C PRO A 189 -4.56 13.39 -12.17
N VAL A 190 -5.21 13.77 -11.08
CA VAL A 190 -5.71 12.86 -10.04
C VAL A 190 -7.12 13.27 -9.66
N ALA A 191 -8.02 12.29 -9.60
CA ALA A 191 -9.46 12.51 -9.40
C ALA A 191 -9.93 12.06 -8.01
N ASP A 192 -10.78 12.83 -7.35
CA ASP A 192 -11.49 12.35 -6.17
C ASP A 192 -12.42 11.20 -6.58
N LEU A 193 -12.25 10.04 -5.94
CA LEU A 193 -13.06 8.83 -6.07
C LEU A 193 -14.55 9.17 -5.93
N ARG A 194 -14.88 10.07 -5.01
CA ARG A 194 -16.26 10.48 -4.72
C ARG A 194 -16.77 11.41 -5.83
N GLY A 195 -17.22 10.83 -6.93
CA GLY A 195 -17.85 11.55 -8.06
C GLY A 195 -17.13 11.43 -9.40
N ALA A 196 -15.97 10.80 -9.47
CA ALA A 196 -15.30 10.53 -10.75
C ALA A 196 -15.99 9.42 -11.58
N ARG A 197 -16.55 8.40 -10.91
CA ARG A 197 -17.29 7.25 -11.48
C ARG A 197 -18.37 6.79 -10.50
N ASP A 198 -19.15 5.78 -10.90
CA ASP A 198 -19.99 5.02 -9.97
C ASP A 198 -19.08 4.32 -8.92
N PRO A 199 -19.36 4.38 -7.61
CA PRO A 199 -18.62 3.62 -6.61
C PRO A 199 -18.51 2.11 -6.91
N ALA A 200 -19.48 1.52 -7.62
CA ALA A 200 -19.44 0.12 -8.05
C ALA A 200 -18.34 -0.16 -9.11
N ASP A 201 -17.80 0.85 -9.81
CA ASP A 201 -16.65 0.70 -10.72
C ASP A 201 -15.32 0.46 -9.98
N PHE A 202 -15.28 0.67 -8.65
CA PHE A 202 -14.10 0.63 -7.79
C PHE A 202 -14.16 -0.54 -6.80
N THR A 203 -13.93 -1.75 -7.32
CA THR A 203 -13.80 -2.97 -6.52
C THR A 203 -12.36 -3.50 -6.56
N LEU A 204 -11.99 -4.30 -5.56
CA LEU A 204 -10.69 -5.00 -5.54
C LEU A 204 -10.47 -5.81 -6.84
N ASP A 205 -11.50 -6.44 -7.37
CA ASP A 205 -11.39 -7.27 -8.59
C ASP A 205 -11.45 -6.47 -9.89
N GLY A 206 -12.12 -5.32 -9.93
CA GLY A 206 -12.18 -4.47 -11.13
C GLY A 206 -11.04 -3.44 -11.22
N ALA A 207 -10.85 -2.65 -10.17
CA ALA A 207 -9.91 -1.51 -10.14
C ALA A 207 -8.62 -1.80 -9.37
N GLY A 208 -8.60 -2.85 -8.55
CA GLY A 208 -7.50 -3.13 -7.61
C GLY A 208 -7.65 -2.42 -6.25
N PHE A 209 -8.69 -1.62 -6.04
CA PHE A 209 -8.97 -0.93 -4.79
C PHE A 209 -10.47 -0.74 -4.57
N ALA A 210 -10.88 -0.45 -3.33
CA ALA A 210 -12.26 -0.09 -3.00
C ALA A 210 -12.30 0.90 -1.82
N LEU A 211 -13.13 1.94 -1.91
CA LEU A 211 -13.41 2.86 -0.80
C LEU A 211 -14.72 2.44 -0.12
N LEU A 212 -14.65 2.11 1.17
CA LEU A 212 -15.80 1.67 1.96
C LEU A 212 -16.02 2.60 3.16
N ARG A 213 -17.27 2.73 3.61
CA ARG A 213 -17.58 3.35 4.90
C ARG A 213 -17.64 2.28 5.98
N SER A 214 -16.79 2.40 6.98
CA SER A 214 -16.66 1.45 8.08
C SER A 214 -16.18 2.22 9.32
N PRO A 215 -17.09 2.80 10.13
CA PRO A 215 -16.70 3.51 11.34
C PRO A 215 -16.03 2.54 12.33
N ALA A 216 -14.77 2.82 12.71
CA ALA A 216 -14.07 1.99 13.69
C ALA A 216 -14.60 2.19 15.12
N ALA A 217 -14.48 1.19 16.00
CA ALA A 217 -14.69 1.36 17.43
C ALA A 217 -13.44 1.96 18.09
N GLU A 218 -12.25 1.45 17.75
CA GLU A 218 -10.96 2.06 18.12
C GLU A 218 -10.79 3.46 17.50
N LYS A 219 -10.22 4.41 18.25
CA LYS A 219 -10.12 5.84 17.88
C LYS A 219 -8.73 6.43 18.02
N GLU A 220 -7.97 6.00 19.02
CA GLU A 220 -6.69 6.61 19.40
C GLU A 220 -5.52 5.93 18.69
N PHE A 221 -5.60 4.59 18.53
CA PHE A 221 -4.56 3.76 17.91
C PHE A 221 -3.18 3.99 18.56
N VAL A 222 -3.14 4.03 19.90
CA VAL A 222 -1.92 4.20 20.70
C VAL A 222 -1.50 2.95 21.47
N ASP A 223 -2.43 2.02 21.69
CA ASP A 223 -2.17 0.73 22.32
C ASP A 223 -2.17 -0.40 21.28
N ASP A 224 -1.03 -1.09 21.16
CA ASP A 224 -0.85 -2.24 20.27
C ASP A 224 -1.78 -3.41 20.64
N ALA A 225 -2.10 -3.60 21.93
CA ALA A 225 -3.02 -4.65 22.37
C ALA A 225 -4.46 -4.35 21.93
N ALA A 226 -4.93 -3.11 22.05
CA ALA A 226 -6.21 -2.67 21.49
C ALA A 226 -6.28 -2.84 19.96
N VAL A 227 -5.20 -2.52 19.24
CA VAL A 227 -5.14 -2.70 17.79
C VAL A 227 -5.17 -4.18 17.39
N ARG A 228 -4.30 -5.02 17.97
CA ARG A 228 -4.20 -6.45 17.65
C ARG A 228 -5.40 -7.27 18.16
N GLY A 229 -6.08 -6.81 19.19
CA GLY A 229 -7.29 -7.42 19.73
C GLY A 229 -8.57 -6.94 19.03
N GLY A 230 -8.96 -5.70 19.29
CA GLY A 230 -10.24 -5.14 18.84
C GLY A 230 -10.24 -4.79 17.35
N TYR A 231 -9.30 -3.93 16.92
CA TYR A 231 -9.33 -3.40 15.56
C TYR A 231 -9.04 -4.46 14.48
N TYR A 232 -8.23 -5.47 14.78
CA TYR A 232 -8.03 -6.62 13.90
C TYR A 232 -9.32 -7.40 13.65
N ALA A 233 -10.16 -7.59 14.69
CA ALA A 233 -11.47 -8.23 14.53
C ALA A 233 -12.44 -7.37 13.70
N GLU A 234 -12.40 -6.04 13.86
CA GLU A 234 -13.16 -5.11 12.99
C GLU A 234 -12.73 -5.21 11.51
N VAL A 235 -11.42 -5.34 11.26
CA VAL A 235 -10.85 -5.49 9.91
C VAL A 235 -11.25 -6.83 9.27
N GLU A 236 -11.20 -7.94 10.02
CA GLU A 236 -11.67 -9.24 9.50
C GLU A 236 -13.18 -9.22 9.22
N ALA A 237 -13.99 -8.65 10.12
CA ALA A 237 -15.44 -8.53 9.94
C ALA A 237 -15.80 -7.69 8.71
N LEU A 238 -15.10 -6.56 8.50
CA LEU A 238 -15.21 -5.73 7.30
C LEU A 238 -14.93 -6.51 6.02
N LEU A 239 -13.80 -7.25 5.97
CA LEU A 239 -13.43 -8.02 4.78
C LEU A 239 -14.48 -9.10 4.48
N ARG A 240 -14.92 -9.85 5.50
CA ARG A 240 -15.96 -10.89 5.35
C ARG A 240 -17.32 -10.33 4.94
N ALA A 241 -17.69 -9.13 5.39
CA ALA A 241 -18.96 -8.50 5.03
C ALA A 241 -19.01 -8.04 3.56
N HIS A 242 -17.86 -7.64 2.98
CA HIS A 242 -17.80 -7.12 1.60
C HIS A 242 -17.31 -8.14 0.56
N TYR A 243 -16.62 -9.22 0.98
CA TYR A 243 -16.07 -10.23 0.09
C TYR A 243 -16.53 -11.62 0.54
N PRO A 244 -17.60 -12.18 -0.06
CA PRO A 244 -18.09 -13.51 0.29
C PRO A 244 -17.10 -14.60 -0.12
N GLY A 245 -17.18 -15.76 0.54
CA GLY A 245 -16.33 -16.93 0.26
C GLY A 245 -14.93 -16.86 0.87
N ILE A 246 -14.65 -15.91 1.78
CA ILE A 246 -13.40 -15.91 2.56
C ILE A 246 -13.39 -17.11 3.52
N LYS A 247 -12.48 -18.05 3.27
CA LYS A 247 -12.15 -19.17 4.16
C LYS A 247 -11.40 -18.66 5.39
N LYS A 248 -10.30 -17.93 5.18
CA LYS A 248 -9.39 -17.48 6.25
C LYS A 248 -8.85 -16.06 5.99
N VAL A 249 -8.70 -15.29 7.06
CA VAL A 249 -7.91 -14.05 7.07
C VAL A 249 -6.72 -14.26 8.03
N VAL A 250 -5.54 -13.79 7.63
CA VAL A 250 -4.36 -13.72 8.51
C VAL A 250 -3.81 -12.30 8.43
N ILE A 251 -4.02 -11.53 9.49
CA ILE A 251 -3.42 -10.21 9.64
C ILE A 251 -2.01 -10.40 10.17
N PHE A 252 -1.01 -10.14 9.32
CA PHE A 252 0.40 -10.41 9.65
C PHE A 252 1.15 -9.17 10.15
N ASP A 253 0.66 -7.97 9.83
CA ASP A 253 1.35 -6.72 10.11
C ASP A 253 0.39 -5.53 10.13
N HIS A 254 0.72 -4.50 10.88
CA HIS A 254 0.11 -3.19 10.74
C HIS A 254 1.17 -2.09 10.91
N THR A 255 1.03 -0.98 10.19
CA THR A 255 1.92 0.18 10.33
C THR A 255 1.09 1.42 10.61
N ILE A 256 1.37 2.08 11.73
CA ILE A 256 0.85 3.41 12.03
C ILE A 256 1.90 4.44 11.59
N ARG A 257 1.49 5.40 10.76
CA ARG A 257 2.33 6.52 10.32
C ARG A 257 1.69 7.81 10.83
N ARG A 258 2.41 8.55 11.69
CA ARG A 258 2.06 9.89 12.14
C ARG A 258 3.14 10.84 11.65
N ARG A 259 2.79 11.94 11.00
CA ARG A 259 3.75 12.98 10.63
C ARG A 259 3.98 13.93 11.80
N THR A 260 4.87 13.54 12.71
CA THR A 260 5.49 14.46 13.68
C THR A 260 6.94 14.76 13.23
N PRO A 261 7.58 15.84 13.71
CA PRO A 261 8.98 16.15 13.40
C PRO A 261 9.93 14.97 13.67
N ASP A 262 9.67 14.21 14.73
CA ASP A 262 10.51 13.11 15.19
C ASP A 262 10.17 11.74 14.56
N ALA A 263 9.10 11.67 13.76
CA ALA A 263 8.57 10.42 13.24
C ALA A 263 9.59 9.62 12.42
N ALA A 264 9.89 8.38 12.85
CA ALA A 264 10.85 7.51 12.19
C ALA A 264 10.49 7.16 10.73
N ARG A 265 9.20 7.25 10.34
CA ARG A 265 8.73 6.95 8.98
C ARG A 265 7.65 7.92 8.50
N GLY A 266 7.98 8.71 7.49
CA GLY A 266 7.02 9.56 6.77
C GLY A 266 6.10 8.80 5.80
N PRO A 267 5.20 9.52 5.10
CA PRO A 267 4.45 9.00 3.96
C PRO A 267 5.37 8.55 2.82
N VAL A 268 5.18 7.35 2.28
CA VAL A 268 5.93 6.87 1.10
C VAL A 268 5.39 7.58 -0.14
N GLN A 269 6.22 8.38 -0.81
CA GLN A 269 5.83 9.14 -2.00
C GLN A 269 6.21 8.49 -3.34
N ALA A 270 6.97 7.39 -3.33
CA ALA A 270 7.25 6.62 -4.55
C ALA A 270 6.00 5.83 -5.00
N VAL A 271 5.70 5.82 -6.31
CA VAL A 271 4.63 4.98 -6.87
C VAL A 271 5.11 3.53 -6.89
N HIS A 272 4.44 2.66 -6.12
CA HIS A 272 4.86 1.28 -5.91
C HIS A 272 3.67 0.32 -5.72
N VAL A 273 3.97 -0.98 -5.72
CA VAL A 273 3.11 -2.05 -5.19
C VAL A 273 3.95 -2.91 -4.26
N ASP A 274 3.48 -3.15 -3.03
CA ASP A 274 4.22 -3.86 -1.98
C ASP A 274 4.85 -5.20 -2.36
N GLN A 275 4.22 -5.97 -3.26
CA GLN A 275 4.54 -7.38 -3.48
C GLN A 275 4.68 -7.74 -4.96
N THR A 276 5.71 -8.52 -5.28
CA THR A 276 5.72 -9.38 -6.47
C THR A 276 4.99 -10.70 -6.19
N SER A 277 4.65 -11.47 -7.22
CA SER A 277 3.99 -12.78 -7.04
C SER A 277 4.82 -13.75 -6.17
N ALA A 278 6.15 -13.71 -6.32
CA ALA A 278 7.07 -14.49 -5.50
C ALA A 278 7.11 -14.00 -4.05
N ALA A 279 7.19 -12.69 -3.82
CA ALA A 279 7.15 -12.10 -2.48
C ALA A 279 5.82 -12.38 -1.76
N ALA A 280 4.69 -12.31 -2.48
CA ALA A 280 3.37 -12.64 -1.97
C ALA A 280 3.28 -14.11 -1.52
N ALA A 281 3.77 -15.05 -2.33
CA ALA A 281 3.83 -16.46 -1.95
C ALA A 281 4.81 -16.74 -0.80
N ALA A 282 5.89 -15.97 -0.67
CA ALA A 282 6.80 -16.03 0.48
C ALA A 282 6.12 -15.50 1.77
N ARG A 283 5.29 -14.45 1.68
CA ARG A 283 4.48 -13.95 2.81
C ARG A 283 3.49 -15.01 3.32
N VAL A 284 2.83 -15.76 2.42
CA VAL A 284 1.97 -16.89 2.82
C VAL A 284 2.78 -17.90 3.64
N ARG A 285 3.94 -18.34 3.14
CA ARG A 285 4.81 -19.32 3.82
C ARG A 285 5.40 -18.84 5.15
N ARG A 286 5.67 -17.54 5.29
CA ARG A 286 6.19 -16.93 6.53
C ARG A 286 5.15 -16.88 7.66
N HIS A 287 3.89 -16.67 7.32
CA HIS A 287 2.84 -16.35 8.30
C HIS A 287 1.83 -17.49 8.54
N LEU A 288 2.10 -18.70 8.02
CA LEU A 288 1.27 -19.89 8.17
C LEU A 288 2.13 -21.15 8.41
N PRO A 289 1.58 -22.20 9.06
CA PRO A 289 2.22 -23.52 9.11
C PRO A 289 2.51 -24.05 7.70
N ALA A 290 3.66 -24.70 7.50
CA ALA A 290 4.14 -25.08 6.16
C ALA A 290 3.15 -25.93 5.35
N GLU A 291 2.47 -26.89 5.97
CA GLU A 291 1.46 -27.73 5.30
C GLU A 291 0.23 -26.92 4.87
N GLU A 292 -0.29 -26.06 5.77
CA GLU A 292 -1.43 -25.18 5.48
C GLU A 292 -1.09 -24.14 4.40
N ALA A 293 0.13 -23.59 4.42
CA ALA A 293 0.61 -22.66 3.40
C ALA A 293 0.59 -23.29 2.00
N GLU A 294 1.09 -24.52 1.85
CA GLU A 294 1.09 -25.23 0.55
C GLU A 294 -0.29 -25.76 0.14
N GLU A 295 -1.26 -25.89 1.04
CA GLU A 295 -2.69 -26.08 0.70
C GLU A 295 -3.26 -24.77 0.14
N LEU A 296 -3.18 -23.68 0.92
CA LEU A 296 -3.82 -22.41 0.63
C LEU A 296 -3.26 -21.73 -0.64
N LEU A 297 -1.98 -21.93 -0.96
CA LEU A 297 -1.36 -21.46 -2.22
C LEU A 297 -1.94 -22.11 -3.49
N ARG A 298 -2.71 -23.20 -3.38
CA ARG A 298 -3.40 -23.84 -4.52
C ARG A 298 -4.74 -23.18 -4.84
N GLY A 299 -5.30 -22.44 -3.90
CA GLY A 299 -6.56 -21.71 -4.02
C GLY A 299 -6.37 -20.24 -4.39
N ARG A 300 -7.46 -19.47 -4.35
CA ARG A 300 -7.35 -18.02 -4.42
C ARG A 300 -6.79 -17.49 -3.11
N PHE A 301 -5.73 -16.69 -3.20
CA PHE A 301 -5.30 -15.86 -2.10
C PHE A 301 -4.99 -14.44 -2.58
N GLN A 302 -5.20 -13.48 -1.69
CA GLN A 302 -4.93 -12.07 -1.90
C GLN A 302 -4.06 -11.52 -0.77
N ILE A 303 -3.32 -10.45 -1.06
CA ILE A 303 -2.79 -9.54 -0.04
C ILE A 303 -3.56 -8.23 -0.19
N VAL A 304 -4.30 -7.86 0.85
CA VAL A 304 -5.10 -6.64 0.91
C VAL A 304 -4.61 -5.79 2.06
N ASN A 305 -4.21 -4.55 1.79
CA ASN A 305 -3.93 -3.57 2.83
C ASN A 305 -5.21 -2.77 3.08
N VAL A 306 -5.60 -2.64 4.36
CA VAL A 306 -6.73 -1.83 4.83
C VAL A 306 -6.17 -0.53 5.38
N TRP A 307 -6.29 0.54 4.60
CA TRP A 307 -5.76 1.86 4.95
C TRP A 307 -6.85 2.76 5.53
N ARG A 308 -6.56 3.42 6.67
CA ARG A 308 -7.50 4.29 7.40
C ARG A 308 -6.79 5.54 7.95
N PRO A 309 -7.33 6.76 7.73
CA PRO A 309 -6.98 7.97 8.47
C PRO A 309 -7.34 7.85 9.97
N ILE A 310 -6.47 8.27 10.89
CA ILE A 310 -6.76 8.21 12.33
C ILE A 310 -6.76 9.61 12.95
N GLY A 311 -7.60 9.82 13.98
CA GLY A 311 -7.80 11.13 14.62
C GLY A 311 -8.59 12.14 13.79
N HIS A 312 -8.17 12.42 12.55
CA HIS A 312 -8.75 13.46 11.69
C HIS A 312 -8.68 13.07 10.19
N PRO A 313 -9.35 13.80 9.29
CA PRO A 313 -9.25 13.55 7.86
C PRO A 313 -7.81 13.61 7.33
N ALA A 314 -7.51 12.79 6.33
CA ALA A 314 -6.20 12.74 5.69
C ALA A 314 -6.09 13.76 4.54
N SER A 315 -6.15 15.05 4.89
CA SER A 315 -5.96 16.16 3.95
C SER A 315 -4.48 16.43 3.64
N ASP A 316 -3.59 16.24 4.62
CA ASP A 316 -2.14 16.25 4.40
C ASP A 316 -1.68 14.90 3.80
N HIS A 317 -0.91 14.97 2.72
CA HIS A 317 -0.31 13.81 2.03
C HIS A 317 -1.29 12.63 1.80
N PRO A 318 -2.46 12.85 1.19
CA PRO A 318 -3.44 11.81 0.97
C PRO A 318 -2.89 10.62 0.16
N LEU A 319 -3.52 9.47 0.30
CA LEU A 319 -3.15 8.26 -0.44
C LEU A 319 -3.83 8.24 -1.81
N ALA A 320 -3.04 8.28 -2.88
CA ALA A 320 -3.48 8.03 -4.24
C ALA A 320 -3.26 6.57 -4.65
N VAL A 321 -4.13 6.10 -5.54
CA VAL A 321 -4.16 4.77 -6.14
C VAL A 321 -4.28 4.88 -7.66
N ILE A 322 -3.74 3.92 -8.40
CA ILE A 322 -3.91 3.81 -9.85
C ILE A 322 -4.91 2.68 -10.15
N ASP A 323 -5.90 2.98 -10.97
CA ASP A 323 -6.86 1.99 -11.49
C ASP A 323 -6.12 0.95 -12.34
N TRP A 324 -6.11 -0.30 -11.89
CA TRP A 324 -5.39 -1.40 -12.51
C TRP A 324 -5.69 -1.53 -14.02
N ARG A 325 -6.93 -1.24 -14.44
CA ARG A 325 -7.38 -1.24 -15.86
C ARG A 325 -6.70 -0.18 -16.73
N SER A 326 -5.83 0.64 -16.15
CA SER A 326 -5.01 1.65 -16.82
C SER A 326 -3.50 1.36 -16.75
N THR A 327 -3.12 0.20 -16.20
CA THR A 327 -1.74 -0.29 -16.11
C THR A 327 -1.48 -1.42 -17.09
N ARG A 328 -0.22 -1.69 -17.40
CA ARG A 328 0.23 -2.81 -18.25
C ARG A 328 1.35 -3.57 -17.54
N PRO A 329 1.58 -4.86 -17.83
CA PRO A 329 2.66 -5.63 -17.21
C PRO A 329 4.05 -4.98 -17.34
N ALA A 330 4.31 -4.28 -18.44
CA ALA A 330 5.56 -3.58 -18.70
C ALA A 330 5.77 -2.28 -17.87
N ASP A 331 4.73 -1.79 -17.19
CA ASP A 331 4.84 -0.60 -16.34
C ASP A 331 5.41 -0.94 -14.95
N PHE A 332 5.56 -2.24 -14.61
CA PHE A 332 6.04 -2.74 -13.32
C PHE A 332 7.48 -3.26 -13.39
N VAL A 333 8.30 -2.87 -12.42
CA VAL A 333 9.71 -3.23 -12.30
C VAL A 333 9.96 -3.88 -10.94
N PRO A 334 10.40 -5.15 -10.86
CA PRO A 334 10.80 -5.77 -9.59
C PRO A 334 11.99 -5.06 -8.95
N VAL A 335 11.86 -4.74 -7.66
CA VAL A 335 12.86 -4.07 -6.84
C VAL A 335 13.12 -4.89 -5.58
N ASP A 336 14.37 -5.26 -5.35
CA ASP A 336 14.77 -5.94 -4.12
C ASP A 336 14.69 -5.01 -2.90
N LEU A 337 14.14 -5.51 -1.80
CA LEU A 337 14.12 -4.84 -0.51
C LEU A 337 15.32 -5.33 0.30
N LEU A 338 16.27 -4.42 0.54
CA LEU A 338 17.45 -4.64 1.37
C LEU A 338 17.13 -4.34 2.84
N TYR A 339 17.23 -5.37 3.67
CA TYR A 339 17.09 -5.32 5.13
C TYR A 339 18.48 -5.38 5.77
N PRO A 340 18.74 -4.64 6.87
CA PRO A 340 19.92 -4.85 7.68
C PRO A 340 19.96 -6.31 8.18
N LYS A 341 21.13 -6.95 8.06
CA LYS A 341 21.40 -8.22 8.72
C LYS A 341 21.39 -8.00 10.22
N ARG A 342 20.62 -8.80 10.94
CA ARG A 342 20.67 -8.84 12.39
C ARG A 342 21.32 -10.15 12.87
N ALA A 343 21.62 -10.20 14.16
CA ALA A 343 22.21 -11.37 14.82
C ALA A 343 21.17 -12.18 15.61
N ASP A 344 19.92 -11.73 15.69
CA ASP A 344 18.80 -12.49 16.25
C ASP A 344 18.16 -13.40 15.19
N ASP A 345 17.79 -14.62 15.59
CA ASP A 345 17.05 -15.59 14.76
C ASP A 345 15.55 -15.21 14.58
N ASP A 346 15.19 -13.98 14.93
CA ASP A 346 13.81 -13.48 14.87
C ASP A 346 13.51 -12.86 13.50
N ASP A 347 12.77 -13.60 12.68
CA ASP A 347 12.30 -13.17 11.35
C ASP A 347 11.25 -12.03 11.43
N ASP A 348 10.86 -11.59 12.64
CA ASP A 348 10.05 -10.39 12.87
C ASP A 348 10.88 -9.09 12.87
N ASP A 349 10.68 -8.29 11.82
CA ASP A 349 11.25 -6.96 11.67
C ASP A 349 10.41 -5.82 12.29
N ARG A 350 9.18 -6.11 12.77
CA ARG A 350 8.21 -5.09 13.22
C ARG A 350 8.69 -4.38 14.48
N GLY A 351 8.67 -3.05 14.48
CA GLY A 351 9.03 -2.22 15.64
C GLY A 351 10.53 -2.15 15.93
N LYS A 352 11.36 -2.87 15.15
CA LYS A 352 12.83 -2.89 15.24
C LYS A 352 13.48 -1.96 14.21
N GLU A 353 12.77 -0.91 13.78
CA GLU A 353 13.27 0.12 12.87
C GLU A 353 14.32 1.00 13.56
N VAL A 354 15.58 0.81 13.20
CA VAL A 354 16.69 1.70 13.57
C VAL A 354 16.95 2.66 12.41
N ARG A 355 17.19 3.95 12.70
CA ARG A 355 17.64 4.90 11.66
C ARG A 355 19.03 4.47 11.19
N PRO A 356 19.29 4.33 9.87
CA PRO A 356 20.60 3.93 9.37
C PRO A 356 21.64 5.01 9.68
N ASP A 357 22.88 4.59 9.95
CA ASP A 357 24.02 5.49 10.12
C ASP A 357 24.22 6.32 8.85
N GLU A 358 24.21 7.65 9.01
CA GLU A 358 24.37 8.64 7.95
C GLU A 358 25.66 8.42 7.14
N ALA A 359 26.74 7.95 7.78
CA ALA A 359 28.01 7.65 7.12
C ALA A 359 27.93 6.42 6.19
N SER A 360 26.93 5.56 6.36
CA SER A 360 26.77 4.28 5.66
C SER A 360 25.60 4.21 4.67
N LEU A 361 24.82 5.29 4.52
CA LEU A 361 23.55 5.31 3.77
C LEU A 361 23.63 4.63 2.41
N ALA A 362 24.67 4.92 1.62
CA ALA A 362 24.87 4.37 0.28
C ALA A 362 25.50 2.96 0.23
N SER A 363 26.04 2.44 1.34
CA SER A 363 26.66 1.11 1.39
C SER A 363 25.62 0.01 1.51
N THR A 364 25.79 -1.10 0.78
CA THR A 364 25.00 -2.33 0.96
C THR A 364 25.70 -3.37 1.85
N GLU A 365 26.87 -3.04 2.40
CA GLU A 365 27.55 -3.87 3.40
C GLU A 365 26.68 -4.01 4.65
N GLY A 366 26.57 -5.22 5.18
CA GLY A 366 25.66 -5.51 6.30
C GLY A 366 24.17 -5.66 5.92
N TYR A 367 23.79 -5.61 4.64
CA TYR A 367 22.41 -5.82 4.19
C TYR A 367 22.20 -7.15 3.45
N GLU A 368 20.95 -7.59 3.35
CA GLU A 368 20.51 -8.73 2.55
C GLU A 368 19.10 -8.55 1.97
N VAL A 369 18.79 -9.31 0.91
CA VAL A 369 17.47 -9.28 0.27
C VAL A 369 16.51 -10.19 1.04
N ARG A 370 15.51 -9.60 1.73
CA ARG A 370 14.45 -10.34 2.46
C ARG A 370 13.02 -10.06 1.97
N GLY A 371 12.88 -9.31 0.87
CA GLY A 371 11.61 -9.08 0.18
C GLY A 371 11.79 -8.45 -1.20
N GLU A 372 10.70 -8.32 -1.95
CA GLU A 372 10.69 -7.73 -3.29
C GLU A 372 9.38 -6.96 -3.52
N THR A 373 9.51 -5.71 -3.98
CA THR A 373 8.39 -4.81 -4.29
C THR A 373 8.36 -4.52 -5.80
N LEU A 374 7.33 -3.83 -6.30
CA LEU A 374 7.30 -3.33 -7.67
C LEU A 374 7.41 -1.81 -7.68
N GLY A 375 8.51 -1.29 -8.21
CA GLY A 375 8.59 0.09 -8.66
C GLY A 375 7.76 0.25 -9.93
N VAL A 376 7.15 1.42 -10.11
CA VAL A 376 6.28 1.68 -11.28
C VAL A 376 6.93 2.71 -12.19
N LEU A 377 6.92 2.44 -13.49
CA LEU A 377 7.37 3.33 -14.56
C LEU A 377 6.26 4.32 -14.96
N PRO A 378 6.58 5.52 -15.46
CA PRO A 378 5.57 6.49 -15.84
C PRO A 378 4.86 6.10 -17.14
N SER A 379 3.53 6.02 -17.10
CA SER A 379 2.65 5.95 -18.27
C SER A 379 1.77 7.21 -18.35
N GLU A 380 1.35 7.59 -19.56
CA GLU A 380 0.29 8.59 -19.78
C GLU A 380 -1.11 7.98 -19.58
N ASP A 381 -1.23 6.64 -19.66
CA ASP A 381 -2.51 5.94 -19.51
C ASP A 381 -2.99 5.90 -18.05
N HIS A 382 -2.05 5.99 -17.08
CA HIS A 382 -2.30 5.85 -15.64
C HIS A 382 -3.38 6.81 -15.13
N ARG A 383 -4.49 6.25 -14.65
CA ARG A 383 -5.58 7.00 -14.02
C ARG A 383 -5.42 6.98 -12.50
N PHE A 384 -4.97 8.10 -11.94
CA PHE A 384 -4.89 8.29 -10.49
C PHE A 384 -6.23 8.67 -9.90
N TYR A 385 -6.52 8.08 -8.75
CA TYR A 385 -7.64 8.40 -7.90
C TYR A 385 -7.20 8.54 -6.44
N TYR A 386 -7.94 9.29 -5.64
CA TYR A 386 -7.78 9.39 -4.19
C TYR A 386 -9.12 9.68 -3.53
N ALA A 387 -9.26 9.50 -2.22
CA ALA A 387 -10.40 10.04 -1.48
C ALA A 387 -10.00 11.39 -0.90
N ARG A 388 -10.55 12.50 -1.44
CA ARG A 388 -10.25 13.85 -0.93
C ARG A 388 -10.74 13.96 0.51
N ASP A 389 -9.92 14.49 1.42
CA ASP A 389 -10.28 14.66 2.84
C ASP A 389 -10.88 13.37 3.44
N MET A 390 -10.28 12.21 3.13
CA MET A 390 -10.78 10.92 3.58
C MET A 390 -10.91 10.90 5.11
N ALA A 391 -12.08 10.55 5.61
CA ALA A 391 -12.41 10.65 7.03
C ALA A 391 -12.04 9.36 7.79
N PRO A 392 -11.84 9.43 9.13
CA PRO A 392 -11.55 8.25 9.95
C PRO A 392 -12.66 7.19 10.01
N ASP A 393 -13.86 7.46 9.47
CA ASP A 393 -14.94 6.47 9.32
C ASP A 393 -15.00 5.80 7.93
N GLU A 394 -14.07 6.14 7.04
CA GLU A 394 -13.83 5.48 5.76
C GLU A 394 -12.58 4.58 5.82
N VAL A 395 -12.52 3.59 4.92
CA VAL A 395 -11.37 2.71 4.70
C VAL A 395 -11.12 2.54 3.20
N LEU A 396 -9.85 2.60 2.80
CA LEU A 396 -9.42 2.37 1.44
C LEU A 396 -8.70 1.02 1.40
N LEU A 397 -9.33 0.06 0.72
CA LEU A 397 -8.77 -1.26 0.50
C LEU A 397 -7.84 -1.22 -0.72
N LEU A 398 -6.64 -1.76 -0.58
CA LEU A 398 -5.59 -1.77 -1.60
C LEU A 398 -5.24 -3.22 -1.90
N LYS A 399 -5.41 -3.68 -3.14
CA LYS A 399 -4.93 -4.99 -3.57
C LYS A 399 -3.42 -4.90 -3.82
N CYS A 400 -2.61 -5.49 -2.95
CA CYS A 400 -1.17 -5.62 -3.18
C CYS A 400 -0.84 -6.87 -4.02
N TYR A 401 -1.65 -7.93 -3.91
CA TYR A 401 -1.54 -9.13 -4.76
C TYR A 401 -2.87 -9.91 -4.82
N ASP A 402 -3.08 -10.69 -5.89
CA ASP A 402 -4.17 -11.67 -6.03
C ASP A 402 -3.75 -12.80 -6.98
N SER A 403 -3.81 -14.06 -6.53
CA SER A 403 -3.44 -15.23 -7.35
C SER A 403 -4.42 -15.51 -8.49
N PHE A 404 -5.65 -14.97 -8.44
CA PHE A 404 -6.60 -15.00 -9.56
C PHE A 404 -6.45 -13.79 -10.50
N GLY A 405 -5.49 -12.88 -10.26
CA GLY A 405 -5.25 -11.73 -11.12
C GLY A 405 -4.90 -12.13 -12.57
N GLU A 406 -5.29 -11.30 -13.54
CA GLU A 406 -5.02 -11.55 -14.95
C GLU A 406 -3.51 -11.70 -15.23
N GLY A 407 -3.15 -12.83 -15.85
CA GLY A 407 -1.77 -13.17 -16.20
C GLY A 407 -1.02 -14.00 -15.15
N GLU A 408 -1.46 -14.03 -13.89
CA GLU A 408 -0.88 -14.89 -12.86
C GLU A 408 -1.10 -16.38 -13.18
N GLN A 409 -0.18 -17.24 -12.73
CA GLN A 409 -0.19 -18.67 -13.03
C GLN A 409 -0.18 -19.52 -11.75
N PRO A 410 -0.90 -20.66 -11.69
CA PRO A 410 -1.74 -21.23 -12.74
C PRO A 410 -3.21 -20.74 -12.73
N LEU A 411 -3.56 -19.80 -11.83
CA LEU A 411 -4.95 -19.52 -11.44
C LEU A 411 -5.54 -18.23 -12.01
N GLY A 412 -4.76 -17.44 -12.76
CA GLY A 412 -5.14 -16.11 -13.22
C GLY A 412 -6.38 -16.09 -14.12
N ARG A 413 -7.24 -15.09 -13.91
CA ARG A 413 -8.52 -14.92 -14.59
C ARG A 413 -8.56 -13.60 -15.37
N PRO A 414 -9.02 -13.59 -16.64
CA PRO A 414 -9.18 -12.35 -17.40
C PRO A 414 -10.11 -11.35 -16.69
N GLY A 415 -9.73 -10.08 -16.72
CA GLY A 415 -10.46 -8.97 -16.11
C GLY A 415 -10.33 -8.83 -14.59
N VAL A 416 -9.62 -9.73 -13.90
CA VAL A 416 -9.37 -9.62 -12.45
C VAL A 416 -8.09 -8.82 -12.20
N ALA A 417 -8.19 -7.72 -11.46
CA ALA A 417 -7.05 -6.92 -11.10
C ALA A 417 -6.06 -7.71 -10.23
N VAL A 418 -4.78 -7.68 -10.62
CA VAL A 418 -3.70 -8.36 -9.89
C VAL A 418 -3.23 -7.54 -8.68
N ARG A 419 -3.22 -6.21 -8.82
CA ARG A 419 -2.58 -5.26 -7.90
C ARG A 419 -3.02 -3.82 -8.19
N THR A 420 -2.88 -2.90 -7.23
CA THR A 420 -3.00 -1.45 -7.46
C THR A 420 -1.71 -0.72 -7.08
N PRO A 421 -1.09 0.04 -8.02
CA PRO A 421 -0.08 1.02 -7.67
C PRO A 421 -0.64 2.08 -6.73
N HIS A 422 0.12 2.46 -5.71
CA HIS A 422 -0.30 3.50 -4.77
C HIS A 422 0.88 4.33 -4.27
N THR A 423 0.58 5.51 -3.73
CA THR A 423 1.56 6.45 -3.18
C THR A 423 0.89 7.55 -2.36
N ALA A 424 1.60 8.11 -1.38
CA ALA A 424 1.24 9.39 -0.79
C ALA A 424 1.70 10.54 -1.70
N PHE A 425 0.87 11.57 -1.89
CA PHE A 425 1.22 12.70 -2.75
C PHE A 425 0.86 14.04 -2.10
N GLU A 426 1.53 15.10 -2.54
CA GLU A 426 1.21 16.48 -2.18
C GLU A 426 0.02 16.95 -3.03
N ASP A 427 -1.18 17.02 -2.42
CA ASP A 427 -2.35 17.64 -3.05
C ASP A 427 -2.20 19.17 -2.96
N PRO A 428 -2.10 19.91 -4.10
CA PRO A 428 -1.97 21.36 -4.09
C PRO A 428 -3.23 22.08 -3.57
N GLN A 429 -4.31 21.35 -3.27
CA GLN A 429 -5.53 21.88 -2.66
C GLN A 429 -5.60 21.66 -1.14
N THR A 430 -4.59 21.03 -0.52
CA THR A 430 -4.46 20.92 0.93
C THR A 430 -4.32 22.32 1.56
N SER A 431 -5.10 22.60 2.62
CA SER A 431 -4.96 23.84 3.38
C SER A 431 -3.61 23.91 4.10
N ALA A 432 -3.02 25.10 4.23
CA ALA A 432 -1.83 25.31 5.05
C ALA A 432 -2.06 24.98 6.54
N ASP A 433 -3.32 25.09 7.01
CA ASP A 433 -3.74 24.74 8.36
C ASP A 433 -4.14 23.25 8.51
N ALA A 434 -3.93 22.42 7.48
CA ALA A 434 -4.29 21.00 7.54
C ALA A 434 -3.44 20.26 8.59
N PRO A 435 -4.05 19.46 9.48
CA PRO A 435 -3.31 18.72 10.49
C PRO A 435 -2.39 17.67 9.83
N PRO A 436 -1.14 17.50 10.32
CA PRO A 436 -0.19 16.55 9.74
C PRO A 436 -0.73 15.12 9.71
N ARG A 437 -0.51 14.41 8.61
CA ARG A 437 -1.19 13.13 8.36
C ARG A 437 -0.96 12.09 9.46
N GLN A 438 -2.04 11.47 9.92
CA GLN A 438 -2.01 10.26 10.73
C GLN A 438 -2.84 9.16 10.07
N SER A 439 -2.29 7.96 9.93
CA SER A 439 -2.93 6.83 9.27
C SER A 439 -2.47 5.48 9.81
N ILE A 440 -3.35 4.50 9.89
CA ILE A 440 -3.03 3.08 10.08
C ILE A 440 -3.21 2.32 8.76
N GLU A 441 -2.34 1.35 8.51
CA GLU A 441 -2.43 0.41 7.41
C GLU A 441 -2.30 -1.01 7.96
N VAL A 442 -3.32 -1.85 7.79
CA VAL A 442 -3.36 -3.24 8.27
C VAL A 442 -3.22 -4.19 7.09
N ARG A 443 -2.21 -5.08 7.11
CA ARG A 443 -1.88 -5.97 5.99
C ARG A 443 -2.46 -7.36 6.22
N CYS A 444 -3.34 -7.76 5.32
CA CYS A 444 -4.14 -8.98 5.44
C CYS A 444 -3.80 -9.96 4.32
N LEU A 445 -3.43 -11.19 4.67
CA LEU A 445 -3.56 -12.33 3.78
C LEU A 445 -5.02 -12.79 3.81
N VAL A 446 -5.65 -12.91 2.65
CA VAL A 446 -7.06 -13.30 2.52
C VAL A 446 -7.15 -14.53 1.62
N PHE A 447 -7.74 -15.60 2.12
CA PHE A 447 -7.87 -16.89 1.44
C PHE A 447 -9.34 -17.22 1.24
N TYR A 448 -9.67 -17.81 0.09
CA TYR A 448 -11.03 -18.18 -0.29
C TYR A 448 -11.21 -19.70 -0.36
N GLU A 449 -12.47 -20.15 -0.37
CA GLU A 449 -12.88 -21.53 -0.67
C GLU A 449 -12.53 -21.97 -2.11
#